data_AF-A0A3A6QP55-F1
#
_entry.id   AF-A0A3A6QP55-F1
#
_cell.length_a   1.000
_cell.length_b   1.000
_cell.length_c   1.000
_cell.angle_alpha   90.00
_cell.angle_beta   90.00
_cell.angle_gamma   90.00
#
_symmetry.space_group_name_H-M   'P 1'
#
loop_
_entity.id
_entity.type
_entity.pdbx_description
1 polymer ?
#
loop_
_entity_poly.entity_id
_entity_poly.type
_entity_poly.pdbx_seq_one_letter_code
_entity_poly.pdbx_strand_id
1 'polypeptide(L)'
;MVQIPNSFEDEFDSKGETFFEIAELLYMNHGKQFTLDEIGDAVSVSKTRVSELIQEMEEGDETWINKTEAQMTVVWNTETHNPASTETKTAVGGFYRELWGLLKRHSRTAPGMYVIIGSLMFATALILIGTYIGFSLGGQSSGFPVRAYLVLGISSFAAGGVVTALGPFQAVVNRLLWPLHPTELFENED
;
A
#
# COMPACT_ATOMS: atom_id res chain seq x y z
N MET A 1 -9.26 -16.21 -9.54
CA MET A 1 -7.95 -16.74 -9.97
C MET A 1 -6.91 -15.96 -9.23
N VAL A 2 -6.00 -16.67 -8.58
CA VAL A 2 -4.95 -16.06 -7.79
C VAL A 2 -3.87 -15.66 -8.77
N GLN A 3 -3.47 -14.39 -8.79
CA GLN A 3 -2.38 -13.97 -9.68
C GLN A 3 -1.05 -14.44 -9.11
N ILE A 4 -0.56 -15.55 -9.66
CA ILE A 4 0.87 -15.89 -9.63
C ILE A 4 1.69 -14.76 -10.29
N PRO A 5 2.97 -14.58 -9.95
CA PRO A 5 3.77 -13.49 -10.49
C PRO A 5 3.84 -13.54 -12.02
N ASN A 6 3.61 -12.42 -12.70
CA ASN A 6 3.67 -12.36 -14.17
C ASN A 6 5.00 -12.87 -14.74
N SER A 7 6.13 -12.70 -14.03
CA SER A 7 7.41 -13.24 -14.47
C SER A 7 7.45 -14.77 -14.49
N PHE A 8 6.70 -15.45 -13.62
CA PHE A 8 6.52 -16.90 -13.67
C PHE A 8 5.68 -17.30 -14.88
N GLU A 9 4.60 -16.55 -15.14
CA GLU A 9 3.73 -16.79 -16.29
C GLU A 9 4.46 -16.54 -17.62
N ASP A 10 5.28 -15.50 -17.70
CA ASP A 10 6.10 -15.16 -18.87
C ASP A 10 7.20 -16.22 -19.13
N GLU A 11 7.81 -16.78 -18.08
CA GLU A 11 8.84 -17.82 -18.20
C GLU A 11 8.26 -19.17 -18.66
N PHE A 12 7.08 -19.51 -18.16
CA PHE A 12 6.45 -20.81 -18.40
C PHE A 12 5.20 -20.73 -19.28
N ASP A 13 5.06 -19.70 -20.13
CA ASP A 13 3.88 -19.43 -20.96
C ASP A 13 3.44 -20.63 -21.84
N SER A 14 4.41 -21.47 -22.19
CA SER A 14 4.27 -22.64 -23.05
C SER A 14 3.87 -23.91 -22.30
N LYS A 15 3.76 -23.85 -20.97
CA LYS A 15 3.39 -24.99 -20.12
C LYS A 15 1.87 -25.16 -20.04
N GLY A 16 1.44 -26.40 -19.78
CA GLY A 16 0.02 -26.74 -19.71
C GLY A 16 -0.65 -26.30 -18.41
N GLU A 17 -1.99 -26.28 -18.41
CA GLU A 17 -2.84 -25.85 -17.27
C GLU A 17 -2.45 -26.50 -15.94
N THR A 18 -2.20 -27.81 -15.92
CA THR A 18 -1.78 -28.55 -14.71
C THR A 18 -0.47 -28.02 -14.09
N PHE A 19 0.45 -27.50 -14.90
CA PHE A 19 1.68 -26.89 -14.38
C PHE A 19 1.37 -25.63 -13.56
N PHE A 20 0.47 -24.79 -14.09
CA PHE A 20 0.02 -23.58 -13.41
C PHE A 20 -0.86 -23.87 -12.19
N GLU A 21 -1.66 -24.94 -12.20
CA GLU A 21 -2.42 -25.38 -11.03
C GLU A 21 -1.50 -25.80 -9.86
N ILE A 22 -0.41 -26.51 -10.16
CA ILE A 22 0.61 -26.86 -9.15
C ILE A 22 1.29 -25.59 -8.63
N ALA A 23 1.63 -24.64 -9.50
CA ALA A 23 2.23 -23.37 -9.11
C ALA A 23 1.29 -22.54 -8.22
N GLU A 24 0.00 -22.42 -8.59
CA GLU A 24 -1.02 -21.76 -7.77
C GLU A 24 -1.16 -22.43 -6.40
N LEU A 25 -1.20 -23.77 -6.35
CA LEU A 25 -1.30 -24.53 -5.11
C LEU A 25 -0.14 -24.20 -4.16
N LEU A 26 1.10 -24.19 -4.68
CA LEU A 26 2.30 -23.87 -3.92
C LEU A 26 2.34 -22.38 -3.53
N TYR A 27 1.97 -21.47 -4.42
CA TYR A 27 1.96 -20.02 -4.18
C TYR A 27 0.93 -19.63 -3.10
N MET A 28 -0.27 -20.21 -3.14
CA MET A 28 -1.31 -19.98 -2.14
C MET A 28 -0.98 -20.57 -0.78
N ASN A 29 -0.20 -21.64 -0.76
CA ASN A 29 0.20 -22.35 0.45
C ASN A 29 1.71 -22.23 0.69
N HIS A 30 2.26 -21.05 0.43
CA HIS A 30 3.69 -20.78 0.40
C HIS A 30 4.47 -21.05 1.70
N GLY A 31 3.77 -21.21 2.83
CA GLY A 31 4.37 -21.64 4.10
C GLY A 31 4.26 -23.15 4.40
N LYS A 32 3.61 -23.93 3.51
CA LYS A 32 3.39 -25.36 3.67
C LYS A 32 4.31 -26.14 2.73
N GLN A 33 4.98 -27.15 3.29
CA GLN A 33 5.69 -28.15 2.51
C GLN A 33 4.72 -29.22 2.03
N PHE A 34 4.78 -29.55 0.74
CA PHE A 34 3.97 -30.60 0.14
C PHE A 34 4.86 -31.75 -0.32
N THR A 35 4.40 -32.98 -0.11
CA THR A 35 4.96 -34.16 -0.77
C THR A 35 4.44 -34.27 -2.20
N LEU A 36 5.14 -35.02 -3.06
CA LEU A 36 4.69 -35.26 -4.44
C LEU A 36 3.32 -35.96 -4.51
N ASP A 37 3.00 -36.80 -3.52
CA ASP A 37 1.72 -37.50 -3.45
C ASP A 37 0.58 -36.51 -3.10
N GLU A 38 0.80 -35.60 -2.15
CA GLU A 38 -0.20 -34.56 -1.81
C GLU A 38 -0.48 -33.60 -2.97
N ILE A 39 0.55 -33.24 -3.75
CA ILE A 39 0.36 -32.43 -4.96
C ILE A 39 -0.44 -33.24 -5.99
N GLY A 40 -0.08 -34.50 -6.22
CA GLY A 40 -0.76 -35.37 -7.18
C GLY A 40 -2.24 -35.57 -6.86
N ASP A 41 -2.56 -35.76 -5.58
CA ASP A 41 -3.94 -35.86 -5.10
C ASP A 41 -4.71 -34.54 -5.29
N ALA A 42 -4.05 -33.40 -5.07
CA ALA A 42 -4.68 -32.08 -5.18
C ALA A 42 -5.01 -31.68 -6.63
N VAL A 43 -4.12 -31.99 -7.59
CA VAL A 43 -4.32 -31.68 -9.02
C VAL A 43 -4.75 -32.89 -9.85
N SER A 44 -5.08 -34.01 -9.20
CA SER A 44 -5.55 -35.25 -9.84
C SER A 44 -4.60 -35.82 -10.91
N VAL A 45 -3.29 -35.79 -10.68
CA VAL A 45 -2.28 -36.38 -11.58
C VAL A 45 -1.36 -37.36 -10.87
N SER A 46 -0.70 -38.23 -11.65
CA SER A 46 0.20 -39.23 -11.09
C SER A 46 1.43 -38.59 -10.45
N LYS A 47 1.98 -39.23 -9.41
CA LYS A 47 3.23 -38.84 -8.76
C LYS A 47 4.38 -38.64 -9.75
N THR A 48 4.49 -39.51 -10.75
CA THR A 48 5.51 -39.41 -11.81
C THR A 48 5.33 -38.11 -12.59
N ARG A 49 4.08 -37.78 -12.96
CA ARG A 49 3.81 -36.55 -13.68
C ARG A 49 4.08 -35.31 -12.83
N VAL A 50 3.72 -35.33 -11.54
CA VAL A 50 4.09 -34.26 -10.61
C VAL A 50 5.60 -34.09 -10.55
N SER A 51 6.36 -35.18 -10.43
CA SER A 51 7.82 -35.13 -10.35
C SER A 51 8.44 -34.49 -11.59
N GLU A 52 7.94 -34.80 -12.78
CA GLU A 52 8.36 -34.17 -14.04
C GLU A 52 8.08 -32.66 -14.03
N LEU A 53 6.84 -32.25 -13.71
CA LEU A 53 6.46 -30.84 -13.71
C LEU A 53 7.22 -30.02 -12.66
N ILE A 54 7.48 -30.61 -11.49
CA ILE A 54 8.27 -30.00 -10.43
C ILE A 54 9.76 -29.91 -10.80
N GLN A 55 10.29 -30.88 -11.56
CA GLN A 55 11.63 -30.78 -12.11
C GLN A 55 11.72 -29.67 -13.17
N GLU A 56 10.71 -29.55 -14.03
CA GLU A 56 10.62 -28.46 -15.01
C GLU A 56 10.57 -27.07 -14.32
N MET A 57 9.91 -26.93 -13.17
CA MET A 57 9.92 -25.68 -12.37
C MET A 57 11.27 -25.38 -11.70
N GLU A 58 12.04 -26.42 -11.37
CA GLU A 58 13.38 -26.27 -10.77
C GLU A 58 14.44 -25.94 -11.82
N GLU A 59 14.28 -26.45 -13.05
CA GLU A 59 15.15 -26.18 -14.19
C GLU A 59 14.88 -24.81 -14.85
N GLY A 60 13.96 -24.02 -14.30
CA GLY A 60 13.71 -22.63 -14.71
C GLY A 60 14.92 -21.71 -14.54
N ASP A 61 14.85 -20.55 -15.20
CA ASP A 61 15.87 -19.50 -15.12
C ASP A 61 15.94 -18.89 -13.71
N GLU A 62 14.79 -18.80 -13.02
CA GLU A 62 14.70 -18.36 -11.63
C GLU A 62 14.39 -19.53 -10.67
N THR A 63 14.83 -19.41 -9.40
CA THR A 63 14.57 -20.45 -8.39
C THR A 63 13.19 -20.29 -7.77
N TRP A 64 12.17 -20.78 -8.47
CA TRP A 64 10.75 -20.62 -8.08
C TRP A 64 10.32 -21.47 -6.89
N ILE A 65 10.94 -22.64 -6.71
CA ILE A 65 10.59 -23.62 -5.67
C ILE A 65 11.84 -24.09 -4.92
N ASN A 66 11.67 -24.48 -3.66
CA ASN A 66 12.70 -25.13 -2.86
C ASN A 66 12.33 -26.59 -2.63
N LYS A 67 13.30 -27.49 -2.83
CA LYS A 67 13.17 -28.92 -2.54
C LYS A 67 13.97 -29.30 -1.31
N THR A 68 13.38 -30.10 -0.43
CA THR A 68 14.13 -30.71 0.69
C THR A 68 14.40 -32.17 0.38
N GLU A 69 15.66 -32.50 0.08
CA GLU A 69 16.09 -33.85 -0.34
C GLU A 69 15.77 -34.94 0.68
N ALA A 70 15.72 -34.62 1.98
CA ALA A 70 15.50 -35.60 3.04
C ALA A 70 14.08 -36.22 3.06
N GLN A 71 13.08 -35.51 2.54
CA GLN A 71 11.67 -35.96 2.55
C GLN A 71 10.97 -35.83 1.19
N MET A 72 11.69 -35.39 0.14
CA MET A 72 11.10 -35.07 -1.18
C MET A 72 9.90 -34.13 -1.06
N THR A 73 10.03 -33.10 -0.22
CA THR A 73 9.02 -32.06 -0.07
C THR A 73 9.35 -30.84 -0.92
N VAL A 74 8.30 -30.21 -1.45
CA VAL A 74 8.35 -29.04 -2.32
C VAL A 74 7.63 -27.88 -1.63
N VAL A 75 8.23 -26.70 -1.66
CA VAL A 75 7.63 -25.45 -1.16
C VAL A 75 7.94 -24.31 -2.12
N TRP A 76 7.03 -23.33 -2.19
CA TRP A 76 7.27 -22.10 -2.93
C TRP A 76 8.47 -21.33 -2.34
N ASN A 77 9.34 -20.78 -3.20
CA ASN A 77 10.48 -19.99 -2.73
C ASN A 77 10.03 -18.59 -2.30
N THR A 78 9.63 -18.45 -1.04
CA THR A 78 9.21 -17.17 -0.45
C THR A 78 10.36 -16.21 -0.16
N GLU A 79 11.62 -16.65 -0.21
CA GLU A 79 12.77 -15.77 -0.01
C GLU A 79 12.99 -14.89 -1.25
N THR A 80 12.93 -15.50 -2.43
CA THR A 80 13.11 -14.81 -3.71
C THR A 80 11.78 -14.27 -4.28
N HIS A 81 10.70 -15.05 -4.17
CA HIS A 81 9.41 -14.76 -4.80
C HIS A 81 8.29 -14.64 -3.77
N ASN A 82 8.49 -13.79 -2.76
CA ASN A 82 7.57 -13.63 -1.63
C ASN A 82 6.14 -13.24 -2.06
N PRO A 83 5.12 -14.12 -1.90
CA PRO A 83 3.74 -13.85 -2.26
C PRO A 83 3.14 -12.67 -1.47
N ALA A 84 3.55 -12.51 -0.21
CA ALA A 84 3.13 -11.39 0.62
C ALA A 84 3.71 -10.06 0.13
N SER A 85 4.84 -10.07 -0.59
CA SER A 85 5.42 -8.84 -1.16
C SER A 85 4.68 -8.37 -2.42
N THR A 86 4.16 -9.30 -3.22
CA THR A 86 3.30 -9.03 -4.38
C THR A 86 1.92 -8.51 -3.94
N GLU A 87 1.34 -9.07 -2.87
CA GLU A 87 0.12 -8.53 -2.26
C GLU A 87 0.35 -7.19 -1.55
N THR A 88 1.43 -7.03 -0.78
CA THR A 88 1.72 -5.79 -0.05
C THR A 88 2.06 -4.63 -1.00
N LYS A 89 2.82 -4.87 -2.08
CA LYS A 89 3.10 -3.82 -3.08
C LYS A 89 1.84 -3.40 -3.84
N THR A 90 0.95 -4.34 -4.14
CA THR A 90 -0.32 -4.05 -4.82
C THR A 90 -1.30 -3.33 -3.90
N ALA A 91 -1.38 -3.72 -2.62
CA ALA A 91 -2.21 -3.05 -1.61
C ALA A 91 -1.72 -1.64 -1.26
N VAL A 92 -0.40 -1.45 -1.07
CA VAL A 92 0.19 -0.13 -0.80
C VAL A 92 0.11 0.76 -2.04
N GLY A 93 0.30 0.20 -3.24
CA GLY A 93 0.12 0.92 -4.51
C GLY A 93 -1.32 1.36 -4.73
N GLY A 94 -2.28 0.49 -4.43
CA GLY A 94 -3.72 0.78 -4.45
C GLY A 94 -4.08 1.90 -3.48
N PHE A 95 -3.64 1.80 -2.23
CA PHE A 95 -3.83 2.82 -1.21
C PHE A 95 -3.23 4.18 -1.63
N TYR A 96 -2.00 4.20 -2.16
CA TYR A 96 -1.38 5.44 -2.61
C TYR A 96 -2.12 6.06 -3.80
N ARG A 97 -2.58 5.25 -4.75
CA ARG A 97 -3.37 5.70 -5.91
C ARG A 97 -4.72 6.26 -5.48
N GLU A 98 -5.39 5.62 -4.53
CA GLU A 98 -6.66 6.08 -3.97
C GLU A 98 -6.50 7.36 -3.17
N LEU A 99 -5.48 7.43 -2.31
CA LEU A 99 -5.12 8.62 -1.55
C LEU A 99 -4.80 9.79 -2.48
N TRP A 100 -4.06 9.53 -3.56
CA TRP A 100 -3.75 10.55 -4.57
C TRP A 100 -4.98 10.99 -5.35
N GLY A 101 -5.89 10.07 -5.67
CA GLY A 101 -7.18 10.37 -6.29
C GLY A 101 -8.05 11.27 -5.40
N LEU A 102 -8.12 10.96 -4.11
CA LEU A 102 -8.82 11.77 -3.11
C LEU A 102 -8.19 13.15 -2.95
N LEU A 103 -6.85 13.21 -2.86
CA LEU A 103 -6.10 14.46 -2.75
C LEU A 103 -6.34 15.36 -3.97
N LYS A 104 -6.28 14.80 -5.18
CA LYS A 104 -6.53 15.53 -6.44
C LYS A 104 -7.97 16.02 -6.55
N ARG A 105 -8.94 15.26 -6.02
CA ARG A 105 -10.35 15.65 -6.01
C ARG A 105 -10.61 16.79 -5.02
N HIS A 106 -10.03 16.70 -3.82
CA HIS A 106 -10.22 17.69 -2.76
C HIS A 106 -9.36 18.95 -2.94
N SER A 107 -8.19 18.87 -3.57
CA SER A 107 -7.34 20.03 -3.84
C SER A 107 -7.96 21.04 -4.81
N ARG A 108 -8.92 20.60 -5.64
CA ARG A 108 -9.68 21.46 -6.57
C ARG A 108 -10.82 22.23 -5.92
N THR A 109 -11.05 22.02 -4.63
CA THR A 109 -12.11 22.68 -3.87
C THR A 109 -11.52 23.46 -2.71
N ALA A 110 -11.99 24.69 -2.47
CA ALA A 110 -11.48 25.50 -1.36
C ALA A 110 -11.65 24.80 0.01
N PRO A 111 -12.80 24.15 0.34
CA PRO A 111 -12.92 23.36 1.57
C PRO A 111 -11.93 22.19 1.68
N GLY A 112 -11.67 21.49 0.57
CA GLY A 112 -10.72 20.39 0.56
C GLY A 112 -9.26 20.84 0.73
N MET A 113 -8.91 22.01 0.19
CA MET A 113 -7.59 22.63 0.40
C MET A 113 -7.32 22.96 1.88
N TYR A 114 -8.32 23.47 2.59
CA TYR A 114 -8.22 23.73 4.03
C TYR A 114 -7.96 22.44 4.83
N VAL A 115 -8.64 21.35 4.51
CA VAL A 115 -8.42 20.04 5.15
C VAL A 115 -7.00 19.51 4.87
N ILE A 116 -6.51 19.66 3.64
CA ILE A 116 -5.16 19.23 3.25
C ILE A 116 -4.09 20.03 4.01
N ILE A 117 -4.20 21.37 4.02
CA ILE A 117 -3.25 22.23 4.73
C ILE A 117 -3.28 21.92 6.23
N GLY A 118 -4.46 21.83 6.82
CA GLY A 118 -4.59 21.53 8.24
C GLY A 118 -3.98 20.17 8.61
N SER A 119 -4.19 19.14 7.77
CA SER A 119 -3.57 17.82 7.95
C SER A 119 -2.05 17.86 7.88
N LEU A 120 -1.48 18.66 6.97
CA LEU A 120 -0.03 18.85 6.88
C LEU A 120 0.52 19.54 8.15
N MET A 121 -0.19 20.54 8.66
CA MET A 121 0.19 21.23 9.91
C MET A 121 0.15 20.30 11.12
N PHE A 122 -0.82 19.38 11.19
CA PHE A 122 -0.85 18.33 12.21
C PHE A 122 0.34 17.38 12.12
N ALA A 123 0.70 16.92 10.91
CA ALA A 123 1.87 16.08 10.71
C ALA A 123 3.16 16.80 11.12
N THR A 124 3.31 18.07 10.74
CA THR A 124 4.44 18.90 11.19
C THR A 124 4.47 19.06 12.71
N ALA A 125 3.32 19.26 13.36
CA ALA A 125 3.24 19.37 14.81
C ALA A 125 3.74 18.09 15.53
N LEU A 126 3.33 16.91 15.05
CA LEU A 126 3.77 15.63 15.60
C LEU A 126 5.29 15.45 15.49
N ILE A 127 5.87 15.81 14.34
CA ILE A 127 7.32 15.73 14.12
C ILE A 127 8.04 16.68 15.08
N LEU A 128 7.58 17.92 15.24
CA LEU A 128 8.19 18.92 16.12
C LEU A 128 8.12 18.51 17.60
N ILE A 129 6.98 17.98 18.05
CA ILE A 129 6.80 17.50 19.42
C ILE A 129 7.66 16.25 19.67
N GLY A 130 7.71 15.31 18.73
CA GLY A 130 8.58 14.14 18.82
C GLY A 130 10.06 14.54 18.88
N THR A 131 10.47 15.51 18.07
CA THR A 131 11.81 16.10 18.09
C THR A 131 12.13 16.73 19.45
N TYR A 132 11.19 17.49 20.02
CA TYR A 132 11.34 18.05 21.37
C TYR A 132 11.55 16.96 22.43
N ILE A 133 10.73 15.90 22.41
CA ILE A 133 10.85 14.79 23.36
C ILE A 133 12.21 14.10 23.20
N GLY A 134 12.63 13.84 21.97
CA GLY A 134 13.92 13.21 21.66
C GLY A 134 15.10 14.01 22.20
N PHE A 135 15.16 15.32 21.93
CA PHE A 135 16.22 16.18 22.47
C PHE A 135 16.12 16.37 23.99
N SER A 136 14.91 16.44 24.54
CA SER A 136 14.71 16.61 25.98
C SER A 136 15.14 15.37 26.78
N LEU A 137 15.04 14.17 26.21
CA LEU A 137 15.44 12.92 26.87
C LEU A 137 16.89 12.52 26.55
N GLY A 138 17.39 12.86 25.36
CA GLY A 138 18.70 12.43 24.88
C GLY A 138 19.89 13.26 25.36
N GLY A 139 19.67 14.39 26.06
CA GLY A 139 20.74 15.26 26.58
C GLY A 139 21.64 15.90 25.51
N GLN A 140 21.29 15.76 24.23
CA GLN A 140 22.01 16.33 23.11
C GLN A 140 21.67 17.82 22.95
N SER A 141 22.67 18.65 22.66
CA SER A 141 22.46 20.04 22.31
C SER A 141 21.94 20.14 20.87
N SER A 142 20.75 20.69 20.70
CA SER A 142 20.25 21.07 19.38
C SER A 142 20.82 22.44 18.98
N GLY A 143 21.13 22.63 17.69
CA GLY A 143 21.54 23.93 17.14
C GLY A 143 20.43 24.99 17.17
N PHE A 144 19.19 24.58 17.51
CA PHE A 144 18.02 25.42 17.67
C PHE A 144 17.47 25.27 19.10
N PRO A 145 16.89 26.30 19.74
CA PRO A 145 16.41 26.19 21.11
C PRO A 145 15.37 25.08 21.28
N VAL A 146 15.62 24.11 22.17
CA VAL A 146 14.75 22.92 22.36
C VAL A 146 13.28 23.33 22.60
N ARG A 147 13.05 24.36 23.42
CA ARG A 147 11.70 24.88 23.71
C ARG A 147 10.97 25.44 22.48
N ALA A 148 11.69 25.89 21.46
CA ALA A 148 11.08 26.42 20.25
C ALA A 148 10.41 25.32 19.42
N TYR A 149 10.92 24.08 19.43
CA TYR A 149 10.23 22.94 18.81
C TYR A 149 8.87 22.67 19.45
N LEU A 150 8.77 22.76 20.78
CA LEU A 150 7.51 22.59 21.50
C LEU A 150 6.51 23.70 21.15
N VAL A 151 6.95 24.96 21.18
CA VAL A 151 6.10 26.12 20.85
C VAL A 151 5.61 26.05 19.40
N LEU A 152 6.50 25.77 18.45
CA LEU A 152 6.13 25.61 17.04
C LEU A 152 5.19 24.41 16.83
N GLY A 153 5.42 23.31 17.55
CA GLY A 153 4.55 22.13 17.52
C GLY A 153 3.13 22.46 17.97
N ILE A 154 2.97 23.06 19.15
CA ILE A 154 1.66 23.46 19.69
C ILE A 154 0.97 24.48 18.77
N SER A 155 1.73 25.46 18.27
CA SER A 155 1.20 26.50 17.38
C SER A 155 0.72 25.91 16.05
N SER A 156 1.47 24.97 15.48
CA SER A 156 1.10 24.27 14.26
C SER A 156 -0.10 23.36 14.46
N PHE A 157 -0.21 22.70 15.61
CA PHE A 157 -1.37 21.88 15.97
C PHE A 157 -2.64 22.74 16.08
N ALA A 158 -2.58 23.86 16.82
CA ALA A 158 -3.70 24.76 17.00
C ALA A 158 -4.14 25.39 15.67
N ALA A 159 -3.18 25.89 14.88
CA ALA A 159 -3.46 26.44 13.56
C ALA A 159 -4.02 25.38 12.60
N GLY A 160 -3.48 24.15 12.60
CA GLY A 160 -4.00 23.04 11.82
C GLY A 160 -5.46 22.69 12.14
N GLY A 161 -5.84 22.75 13.42
CA GLY A 161 -7.21 22.59 13.88
C GLY A 161 -8.14 23.69 13.36
N VAL A 162 -7.73 24.96 13.48
CA VAL A 162 -8.51 26.10 12.98
C VAL A 162 -8.69 26.02 11.46
N VAL A 163 -7.60 25.79 10.73
CA VAL A 163 -7.62 25.70 9.25
C VAL A 163 -8.51 24.54 8.79
N THR A 164 -8.41 23.37 9.42
CA THR A 164 -9.29 22.24 9.10
C THR A 164 -10.77 22.57 9.34
N ALA A 165 -11.08 23.29 10.42
CA ALA A 165 -12.44 23.70 10.76
C ALA A 165 -13.04 24.75 9.80
N LEU A 166 -12.20 25.49 9.06
CA LEU A 166 -12.66 26.41 8.02
C LEU A 166 -13.27 25.67 6.81
N GLY A 167 -12.87 24.43 6.56
CA GLY A 167 -13.45 23.58 5.50
C GLY A 167 -14.98 23.42 5.61
N PRO A 168 -15.49 22.84 6.70
CA PRO A 168 -16.94 22.71 6.92
C PRO A 168 -17.64 24.07 7.09
N PHE A 169 -16.98 25.06 7.69
CA PHE A 169 -17.53 26.42 7.81
C PHE A 169 -17.79 27.04 6.42
N GLN A 170 -16.82 26.97 5.51
CA GLN A 170 -16.97 27.48 4.14
C GLN A 170 -18.04 26.69 3.36
N ALA A 171 -18.17 25.38 3.57
CA ALA A 171 -19.23 24.59 2.94
C ALA A 171 -20.63 25.03 3.42
N VAL A 172 -20.79 25.35 4.71
CA VAL A 172 -22.04 25.87 5.27
C VAL A 172 -22.33 27.29 4.78
N VAL A 173 -21.32 28.16 4.74
CA VAL A 173 -21.43 29.52 4.22
C VAL A 173 -21.84 29.51 2.74
N ASN A 174 -21.20 28.67 1.91
CA ASN A 174 -21.59 28.51 0.52
C ASN A 174 -23.03 27.99 0.39
N ARG A 175 -23.46 27.03 1.21
CA ARG A 175 -24.84 26.54 1.18
C ARG A 175 -25.87 27.62 1.58
N LEU A 176 -25.51 28.53 2.49
CA LEU A 176 -26.42 29.54 3.04
C LEU A 176 -26.47 30.84 2.22
N LEU A 177 -25.32 31.26 1.66
CA LEU A 177 -25.20 32.52 0.91
C LEU A 177 -25.42 32.36 -0.60
N TRP A 178 -25.11 31.21 -1.18
CA TRP A 178 -25.32 30.98 -2.62
C TRP A 178 -26.79 31.08 -3.07
N PRO A 179 -27.79 30.69 -2.27
CA PRO A 179 -29.20 30.94 -2.58
C PRO A 179 -29.61 32.42 -2.47
N LEU A 180 -28.80 33.26 -1.82
CA LEU A 180 -29.08 34.68 -1.60
C LEU A 180 -28.37 35.59 -2.60
N HIS A 181 -27.49 35.05 -3.45
CA HIS A 181 -26.84 35.80 -4.50
C HIS A 181 -27.85 36.07 -5.62
N PRO A 182 -28.28 37.33 -5.85
CA PRO A 182 -29.10 37.66 -6.99
C PRO A 182 -28.24 37.48 -8.24
N THR A 183 -28.60 36.53 -9.10
CA THR A 183 -28.00 36.34 -10.41
C THR A 183 -28.19 37.56 -11.32
N GLU A 184 -29.08 38.49 -10.95
CA GLU A 184 -29.43 39.70 -11.73
C GLU A 184 -28.40 40.84 -11.65
N LEU A 185 -27.38 40.77 -10.78
CA LEU A 185 -26.39 41.86 -10.65
C LEU A 185 -25.23 41.80 -11.66
N PHE A 186 -25.14 40.74 -12.46
CA PHE A 186 -24.08 40.57 -13.48
C PHE A 186 -24.60 40.45 -14.91
N GLU A 187 -25.89 40.68 -15.12
CA GLU A 187 -26.51 40.76 -16.44
C GLU A 187 -26.79 42.22 -16.76
N ASN A 188 -25.74 43.03 -16.91
CA ASN A 188 -25.71 44.28 -17.68
C ASN A 188 -24.28 44.84 -17.68
N GLU A 189 -23.58 44.64 -18.79
CA GLU A 189 -22.87 45.68 -19.56
C GLU A 189 -22.31 44.99 -20.81
N ASP A 190 -23.13 45.01 -21.88
CA ASP A 190 -22.63 45.11 -23.26
C ASP A 190 -21.89 46.45 -23.45
#